data_AF-A0A941YH19-F1
#
_entry.id   AF-A0A941YH19-F1
#
_cell.length_a   1.000
_cell.length_b   1.000
_cell.length_c   1.000
_cell.angle_alpha   90.00
_cell.angle_beta   90.00
_cell.angle_gamma   90.00
#
_symmetry.space_group_name_H-M   'P 1'
#
loop_
_entity.id
_entity.type
_entity.pdbx_description
1 polymer ?
#
loop_
_entity_poly.entity_id
_entity_poly.type
_entity_poly.pdbx_seq_one_letter_code
_entity_poly.pdbx_strand_id
1 'polypeptide(L)'
;MSFAPSIFDSVHTYETRLNAIEKEAEAIAFLGRILVCGFHDHWHQRAAVVPLRWGAPRIVVMPGGFHFHLGKDLRQEPFRMARLWRYEWDPKTDLAVSRRAPDKLPTYSNHDPALDRLIRGIAHESIPGLPFACHQASFLF
;
A
#
# COMPACT_ATOMS: atom_id res chain seq x y z
N MET A 1 9.67 37.53 -13.38
CA MET A 1 10.03 37.13 -12.00
C MET A 1 9.12 35.99 -11.60
N SER A 2 9.63 34.76 -11.53
CA SER A 2 8.86 33.62 -11.02
C SER A 2 8.98 33.61 -9.50
N PHE A 3 7.88 33.90 -8.80
CA PHE A 3 7.82 33.67 -7.36
C PHE A 3 7.89 32.16 -7.12
N ALA A 4 8.84 31.72 -6.29
CA ALA A 4 8.83 30.35 -5.79
C ALA A 4 7.53 30.13 -4.99
N PRO A 5 6.86 28.97 -5.13
CA PRO A 5 5.62 28.70 -4.40
C PRO A 5 5.85 28.81 -2.89
N SER A 6 4.89 29.40 -2.17
CA SER A 6 5.00 29.55 -0.72
C SER A 6 4.93 28.18 -0.04
N ILE A 7 5.48 28.07 1.18
CA ILE A 7 5.40 26.84 1.98
C ILE A 7 3.93 26.41 2.17
N PHE A 8 3.02 27.36 2.35
CA PHE A 8 1.58 27.09 2.48
C PHE A 8 0.98 26.50 1.21
N ASP A 9 1.34 27.01 0.03
CA ASP A 9 0.88 26.45 -1.25
C ASP A 9 1.39 25.02 -1.45
N SER A 10 2.63 24.76 -1.03
CA SER A 10 3.23 23.42 -1.14
C SER A 10 2.57 22.40 -0.20
N VAL A 11 2.23 22.80 1.04
CA VAL A 11 1.53 21.95 2.02
C VAL A 11 0.09 21.70 1.58
N HIS A 12 -0.62 22.74 1.12
CA HIS A 12 -1.98 22.60 0.61
C HIS A 12 -2.03 21.62 -0.57
N THR A 13 -1.11 21.77 -1.52
CA THR A 13 -0.99 20.87 -2.69
C THR A 13 -0.70 19.43 -2.26
N TYR A 14 0.14 19.24 -1.25
CA TYR A 14 0.47 17.91 -0.71
C TYR A 14 -0.75 17.24 -0.07
N GLU A 15 -1.49 17.94 0.80
CA GLU A 15 -2.70 17.40 1.42
C GLU A 15 -3.79 17.09 0.40
N THR A 16 -3.99 17.97 -0.60
CA THR A 16 -4.95 17.72 -1.69
C THR A 16 -4.63 16.40 -2.40
N ARG A 17 -3.35 16.11 -2.65
CA ARG A 17 -2.93 14.84 -3.26
C ARG A 17 -3.18 13.64 -2.34
N LEU A 18 -2.94 13.76 -1.04
CA LEU A 18 -3.20 12.68 -0.09
C LEU A 18 -4.70 12.35 -0.05
N ASN A 19 -5.54 13.38 -0.06
CA ASN A 19 -7.00 13.22 -0.10
C ASN A 19 -7.48 12.58 -1.40
N ALA A 20 -6.87 12.93 -2.54
CA ALA A 20 -7.17 12.30 -3.81
C ALA A 20 -6.86 10.79 -3.79
N ILE A 21 -5.71 10.40 -3.22
CA ILE A 21 -5.32 8.99 -3.07
C ILE A 21 -6.28 8.24 -2.16
N GLU A 22 -6.70 8.82 -1.03
CA GLU A 22 -7.68 8.16 -0.17
C GLU A 22 -9.02 7.94 -0.88
N LYS A 23 -9.49 8.95 -1.64
CA LYS A 23 -10.73 8.85 -2.42
C LYS A 23 -10.65 7.77 -3.50
N GLU A 24 -9.52 7.63 -4.16
CA GLU A 24 -9.30 6.57 -5.14
C GLU A 24 -9.25 5.18 -4.49
N ALA A 25 -8.54 5.03 -3.37
CA ALA A 25 -8.51 3.79 -2.60
C ALA A 25 -9.91 3.38 -2.09
N GLU A 26 -10.74 4.35 -1.71
CA GLU A 26 -12.12 4.13 -1.30
C GLU A 26 -13.00 3.65 -2.46
N ALA A 27 -12.86 4.26 -3.64
CA ALA A 27 -13.55 3.81 -4.85
C ALA A 27 -13.19 2.36 -5.20
N ILE A 28 -11.92 1.97 -5.08
CA ILE A 28 -11.47 0.58 -5.29
C ILE A 28 -12.18 -0.37 -4.32
N ALA A 29 -12.24 -0.01 -3.03
CA ALA A 29 -12.91 -0.80 -2.01
C ALA A 29 -14.42 -0.97 -2.30
N PHE A 30 -15.10 0.11 -2.70
CA PHE A 30 -16.53 0.06 -3.05
C PHE A 30 -16.82 -0.74 -4.32
N LEU A 31 -15.87 -0.79 -5.26
CA LEU A 31 -15.97 -1.65 -6.43
C LEU A 31 -15.72 -3.14 -6.12
N GLY A 32 -15.47 -3.50 -4.86
CA GLY A 32 -15.13 -4.87 -4.45
C GLY A 32 -13.77 -5.33 -4.98
N ARG A 33 -12.92 -4.39 -5.42
CA ARG A 33 -11.56 -4.69 -5.90
C ARG A 33 -10.60 -4.73 -4.73
N ILE A 34 -9.51 -5.49 -4.90
CA ILE A 34 -8.47 -5.63 -3.87
C ILE A 34 -7.41 -4.55 -4.09
N LEU A 35 -7.16 -3.72 -3.08
CA LEU A 35 -6.09 -2.74 -3.13
C LEU A 35 -4.74 -3.44 -2.92
N VAL A 36 -3.80 -3.22 -3.85
CA VAL A 36 -2.40 -3.66 -3.72
C VAL A 36 -1.55 -2.43 -3.41
N CYS A 37 -0.87 -2.42 -2.26
CA CYS A 37 -0.12 -1.25 -1.80
C CYS A 37 1.11 -1.62 -0.97
N GLY A 38 2.07 -0.70 -0.88
CA GLY A 38 3.16 -0.78 0.08
C GLY A 38 2.86 0.02 1.35
N PHE A 39 3.93 0.39 2.07
CA PHE A 39 3.86 1.37 3.17
C PHE A 39 5.20 2.07 3.42
N HIS A 40 6.06 2.05 2.40
CA HIS A 40 7.40 2.63 2.45
C HIS A 40 7.38 4.16 2.35
N ASP A 41 6.29 4.74 1.83
CA ASP A 41 6.06 6.18 1.78
C ASP A 41 4.68 6.58 2.33
N HIS A 42 4.46 7.89 2.48
CA HIS A 42 3.22 8.44 3.02
C HIS A 42 2.00 8.20 2.12
N TRP A 43 2.19 8.16 0.80
CA TRP A 43 1.11 7.96 -0.17
C TRP A 43 0.51 6.57 -0.03
N HIS A 44 1.39 5.56 -0.03
CA HIS A 44 1.03 4.17 0.19
C HIS A 44 0.48 3.94 1.59
N GLN A 45 1.04 4.59 2.62
CA GLN A 45 0.49 4.49 3.97
C GLN A 45 -0.95 5.01 4.07
N ARG A 46 -1.27 6.13 3.39
CA ARG A 46 -2.65 6.66 3.35
C ARG A 46 -3.59 5.74 2.60
N ALA A 47 -3.20 5.24 1.43
CA ALA A 47 -4.02 4.31 0.68
C ALA A 47 -4.31 3.02 1.47
N ALA A 48 -3.27 2.45 2.10
CA ALA A 48 -3.36 1.15 2.75
C ALA A 48 -4.31 1.10 3.94
N VAL A 49 -4.56 2.22 4.62
CA VAL A 49 -5.48 2.25 5.77
C VAL A 49 -6.95 2.37 5.35
N VAL A 50 -7.24 2.78 4.11
CA VAL A 50 -8.62 2.97 3.63
C VAL A 50 -9.43 1.66 3.62
N PRO A 51 -8.92 0.53 3.08
CA PRO A 51 -9.65 -0.74 3.13
C PRO A 51 -10.07 -1.15 4.55
N LEU A 52 -9.26 -0.82 5.57
CA LEU A 52 -9.55 -1.14 6.95
C LEU A 52 -10.80 -0.44 7.48
N ARG A 53 -11.07 0.80 7.03
CA ARG A 53 -12.28 1.56 7.40
C ARG A 53 -13.55 0.85 6.95
N TRP A 54 -13.45 0.12 5.84
CA TRP A 54 -14.56 -0.50 5.14
C TRP A 54 -14.61 -2.03 5.34
N GLY A 55 -13.68 -2.62 6.09
CA GLY A 55 -13.54 -4.07 6.21
C GLY A 55 -13.22 -4.76 4.88
N ALA A 56 -12.66 -4.02 3.91
CA ALA A 56 -12.34 -4.51 2.58
C ALA A 56 -10.96 -5.20 2.56
N PRO A 57 -10.77 -6.22 1.72
CA PRO A 57 -9.49 -6.93 1.63
C PRO A 57 -8.40 -6.06 1.01
N ARG A 58 -7.15 -6.29 1.43
CA ARG A 58 -5.95 -5.63 0.86
C ARG A 58 -4.76 -6.56 0.77
N ILE A 59 -3.88 -6.28 -0.19
CA ILE A 59 -2.56 -6.90 -0.33
C ILE A 59 -1.52 -5.85 0.05
N VAL A 60 -0.71 -6.14 1.07
CA VAL A 60 0.35 -5.25 1.57
C VAL A 60 1.72 -5.82 1.21
N VAL A 61 2.45 -5.10 0.36
CA VAL A 61 3.80 -5.45 -0.07
C VAL A 61 4.82 -4.80 0.86
N MET A 62 5.61 -5.60 1.56
CA MET A 62 6.48 -5.15 2.65
C MET A 62 7.92 -4.95 2.18
N PRO A 63 8.57 -3.81 2.54
CA PRO A 63 9.98 -3.56 2.20
C PRO A 63 10.98 -4.40 3.02
N GLY A 64 10.50 -5.06 4.09
CA GLY A 64 11.29 -5.87 5.02
C GLY A 64 10.65 -7.23 5.26
N GLY A 65 11.24 -8.02 6.16
CA GLY A 65 10.74 -9.32 6.56
C GLY A 65 9.48 -9.25 7.43
N PHE A 66 8.72 -10.34 7.47
CA PHE A 66 7.45 -10.38 8.20
C PHE A 66 7.59 -10.21 9.70
N HIS A 67 8.63 -10.76 10.34
CA HIS A 67 8.82 -10.61 11.79
C HIS A 67 9.11 -9.17 12.18
N PHE A 68 9.70 -8.40 11.28
CA PHE A 68 9.97 -6.99 11.50
C PHE A 68 8.68 -6.16 11.49
N HIS A 69 7.77 -6.43 10.53
CA HIS A 69 6.57 -5.61 10.32
C HIS A 69 5.35 -6.10 11.11
N LEU A 70 5.18 -7.41 11.24
CA LEU A 70 4.04 -8.06 11.90
C LEU A 70 4.39 -8.63 13.28
N GLY A 71 5.63 -8.45 13.74
CA GLY A 71 6.14 -9.07 14.96
C GLY A 71 6.38 -10.57 14.82
N LYS A 72 6.98 -11.17 15.85
CA LYS A 72 7.34 -12.60 15.86
C LYS A 72 6.12 -13.52 15.73
N ASP A 73 4.98 -13.10 16.29
CA ASP A 73 3.74 -13.88 16.27
C ASP A 73 2.86 -13.56 15.05
N LEU A 74 3.32 -12.69 14.14
CA LEU A 74 2.63 -12.27 12.91
C LEU A 74 1.26 -11.60 13.12
N ARG A 75 1.01 -11.04 14.32
CA ARG A 75 -0.25 -10.40 14.70
C ARG A 75 -0.21 -8.88 14.73
N GLN A 76 0.98 -8.28 14.70
CA GLN A 76 1.09 -6.83 14.85
C GLN A 76 0.59 -6.13 13.58
N GLU A 77 -0.22 -5.10 13.76
CA GLU A 77 -0.62 -4.22 12.67
C GLU A 77 0.55 -3.30 12.28
N PRO A 78 1.07 -3.38 11.04
CA PRO A 78 2.26 -2.63 10.63
C PRO A 78 1.99 -1.13 10.49
N PHE A 79 0.73 -0.73 10.30
CA PHE A 79 0.34 0.67 10.20
C PHE A 79 -0.07 1.20 11.57
N ARG A 80 0.74 2.09 12.16
CA ARG A 80 0.35 2.71 13.45
C ARG A 80 -1.00 3.44 13.35
N MET A 81 -1.29 4.10 12.23
CA MET A 81 -2.57 4.78 11.97
C MET A 81 -3.75 3.81 11.86
N ALA A 82 -3.53 2.55 11.48
CA ALA A 82 -4.59 1.56 11.38
C ALA A 82 -5.22 1.21 12.73
N ARG A 83 -4.52 1.50 13.85
CA ARG A 83 -5.02 1.27 15.22
C ARG A 83 -6.33 1.98 15.54
N LEU A 84 -6.72 2.98 14.75
CA LEU A 84 -8.03 3.62 14.87
C LEU A 84 -9.19 2.70 14.44
N TRP A 85 -8.92 1.73 13.57
CA TRP A 85 -9.93 0.81 13.02
C TRP A 85 -9.68 -0.63 13.44
N ARG A 86 -8.41 -1.02 13.64
CA ARG A 86 -8.04 -2.40 13.96
C ARG A 86 -6.74 -2.48 14.77
N TYR A 87 -6.75 -3.26 15.85
CA TYR A 87 -5.60 -3.39 16.76
C TYR A 87 -4.56 -4.42 16.31
N GLU A 88 -4.99 -5.48 15.62
CA GLU A 88 -4.16 -6.59 15.15
C GLU A 88 -4.32 -6.83 13.66
N TRP A 89 -3.32 -7.45 13.04
CA TRP A 89 -3.39 -7.92 11.66
C TRP A 89 -4.46 -9.01 11.52
N ASP A 90 -5.28 -8.95 10.46
CA ASP A 90 -6.33 -9.96 10.22
C ASP A 90 -5.98 -10.81 8.99
N PRO A 91 -5.54 -12.06 9.18
CA PRO A 91 -5.17 -12.93 8.06
C PRO A 91 -6.36 -13.37 7.20
N LYS A 92 -7.61 -13.07 7.59
CA LYS A 92 -8.81 -13.37 6.78
C LYS A 92 -9.10 -12.30 5.74
N THR A 93 -8.68 -11.06 5.99
CA THR A 93 -8.94 -9.92 5.11
C THR A 93 -7.68 -9.38 4.46
N ASP A 94 -6.50 -9.58 5.07
CA ASP A 94 -5.24 -9.10 4.53
C ASP A 94 -4.31 -10.21 4.04
N LEU A 95 -3.57 -9.89 2.99
CA LEU A 95 -2.44 -10.68 2.53
C LEU A 95 -1.15 -9.85 2.60
N ALA A 96 -0.16 -10.37 3.32
CA ALA A 96 1.19 -9.79 3.38
C ALA A 96 2.10 -10.45 2.34
N VAL A 97 2.83 -9.64 1.56
CA VAL A 97 3.81 -10.12 0.57
C VAL A 97 5.17 -9.50 0.86
N SER A 98 6.22 -10.31 0.95
CA SER A 98 7.60 -9.83 1.06
C SER A 98 8.55 -10.73 0.28
N ARG A 99 9.59 -10.14 -0.28
CA ARG A 99 10.72 -10.86 -0.91
C ARG A 99 11.94 -10.98 0.01
N ARG A 100 11.80 -10.55 1.27
CA ARG A 100 12.90 -10.49 2.22
C ARG A 100 12.78 -11.64 3.22
N ALA A 101 13.92 -12.13 3.72
CA ALA A 101 13.94 -13.11 4.80
C ALA A 101 13.17 -12.58 6.04
N PRO A 102 12.56 -13.44 6.87
CA PRO A 102 11.62 -13.03 7.91
C PRO A 102 12.11 -11.94 8.88
N ASP A 103 13.39 -11.95 9.23
CA ASP A 103 14.00 -10.99 10.18
C ASP A 103 14.73 -9.82 9.49
N LYS A 104 14.67 -9.73 8.15
CA LYS A 104 15.43 -8.72 7.42
C LYS A 104 14.81 -7.33 7.61
N LEU A 105 15.62 -6.39 8.08
CA LEU A 105 15.23 -4.97 8.16
C LEU A 105 14.89 -4.40 6.78
N PRO A 106 13.89 -3.50 6.69
CA PRO A 106 13.57 -2.81 5.46
C PRO A 106 14.70 -1.85 5.05
N THR A 107 14.83 -1.62 3.75
CA THR A 107 15.61 -0.50 3.24
C THR A 107 14.70 0.73 3.30
N TYR A 108 14.87 1.60 4.29
CA TYR A 108 14.07 2.82 4.44
C TYR A 108 14.50 3.86 3.40
N SER A 109 14.15 3.64 2.15
CA SER A 109 14.17 4.66 1.12
C SER A 109 12.72 5.10 0.87
N ASN A 110 12.49 6.43 0.83
CA ASN A 110 11.19 7.02 0.47
C ASN A 110 10.73 6.61 -0.94
N HIS A 111 11.61 5.96 -1.70
CA HIS A 111 11.35 5.35 -2.98
C HIS A 111 12.04 3.99 -3.01
N ASP A 112 11.29 2.90 -3.19
CA ASP A 112 11.84 1.56 -3.41
C ASP A 112 11.36 1.03 -4.78
N PRO A 113 12.14 1.26 -5.86
CA PRO A 113 11.76 0.83 -7.20
C PRO A 113 11.56 -0.69 -7.32
N ALA A 114 12.15 -1.47 -6.42
CA ALA A 114 12.01 -2.91 -6.41
C ALA A 114 10.67 -3.32 -5.78
N LEU A 115 10.21 -2.59 -4.77
CA LEU A 115 8.88 -2.74 -4.18
C LEU A 115 7.78 -2.24 -5.13
N ASP A 116 7.96 -1.06 -5.74
CA ASP A 116 7.00 -0.47 -6.67
C ASP A 116 6.75 -1.37 -7.88
N ARG A 117 7.82 -1.97 -8.43
CA ARG A 117 7.70 -2.97 -9.50
C ARG A 117 6.92 -4.20 -9.06
N LEU A 118 7.06 -4.63 -7.80
CA LEU A 118 6.31 -5.78 -7.28
C LEU A 118 4.83 -5.42 -7.07
N ILE A 119 4.54 -4.25 -6.51
CA ILE A 119 3.17 -3.72 -6.36
C ILE A 119 2.50 -3.67 -7.73
N ARG A 120 3.15 -3.03 -8.71
CA ARG A 120 2.67 -2.94 -10.09
C ARG A 120 2.50 -4.32 -10.72
N GLY A 121 3.45 -5.21 -10.50
CA GLY A 121 3.44 -6.59 -10.98
C GLY A 121 2.17 -7.33 -10.53
N ILE A 122 1.90 -7.30 -9.22
CA ILE A 122 0.72 -7.92 -8.61
C ILE A 122 -0.57 -7.24 -9.07
N ALA A 123 -0.61 -5.89 -9.08
CA ALA A 123 -1.80 -5.12 -9.43
C ALA A 123 -2.24 -5.31 -10.89
N HIS A 124 -1.30 -5.55 -11.81
CA HIS A 124 -1.59 -5.86 -13.21
C HIS A 124 -1.57 -7.35 -13.54
N GLU A 125 -1.55 -8.23 -12.53
CA GLU A 125 -1.51 -9.69 -12.71
C GLU A 125 -0.33 -10.17 -13.57
N SER A 126 0.74 -9.36 -13.62
CA SER A 126 1.94 -9.62 -14.40
C SER A 126 2.99 -10.30 -13.53
N ILE A 127 2.91 -11.63 -13.45
CA ILE A 127 3.88 -12.46 -12.74
C ILE A 127 4.71 -13.23 -13.79
N PRO A 128 6.00 -12.91 -13.95
CA PRO A 128 6.88 -13.66 -14.83
C PRO A 128 6.91 -15.16 -14.44
N GLY A 129 6.59 -16.04 -15.39
CA GLY A 129 6.61 -17.50 -15.18
C GLY A 129 5.24 -18.16 -14.96
N LEU A 130 4.14 -17.40 -14.92
CA LEU A 130 2.78 -17.95 -14.98
C LEU A 130 2.22 -17.80 -16.42
N PRO A 131 1.81 -18.90 -17.08
CA PRO A 131 1.42 -18.87 -18.50
C PRO A 131 0.03 -18.27 -18.76
N PHE A 132 -0.75 -17.96 -17.73
CA PHE A 132 -2.07 -17.36 -17.85
C PHE A 132 -2.05 -15.97 -17.20
N ALA A 133 -1.54 -14.98 -17.92
CA ALA A 133 -1.98 -13.62 -17.69
C ALA A 133 -3.46 -13.58 -18.11
N CYS A 134 -4.37 -13.64 -17.14
CA CYS A 134 -5.78 -13.50 -17.42
C CYS A 134 -6.01 -12.08 -17.95
N HIS A 135 -6.21 -11.96 -19.25
CA HIS A 135 -6.79 -10.75 -19.82
C HIS A 135 -8.19 -10.58 -19.20
N GLN A 136 -8.32 -9.69 -18.22
CA GLN A 136 -9.40 -8.69 -18.12
C GLN A 136 -9.28 -7.89 -16.81
N ALA A 137 -8.54 -6.80 -16.85
CA ALA A 137 -8.88 -5.63 -16.05
C ALA A 137 -8.66 -4.41 -16.91
N SER A 138 -9.73 -3.94 -17.55
CA SER A 138 -9.74 -2.64 -18.23
C SER A 138 -9.33 -1.56 -17.23
N PHE A 139 -8.14 -0.99 -17.43
CA PHE A 139 -7.72 0.25 -16.80
C PHE A 139 -7.95 1.38 -17.82
N LEU A 140 -8.88 2.29 -17.51
CA LEU A 140 -8.85 3.64 -18.04
C LEU A 140 -8.12 4.50 -17.00
N PHE A 141 -7.09 5.19 -17.46
CA PHE A 141 -6.29 6.17 -16.74
C PHE A 141 -7.11 7.37 -16.27
#